data_AF-A0A2V6C5C0-F1
#
_entry.id   AF-A0A2V6C5C0-F1
#
_cell.length_a   1.000
_cell.length_b   1.000
_cell.length_c   1.000
_cell.angle_alpha   90.00
_cell.angle_beta   90.00
_cell.angle_gamma   90.00
#
_symmetry.space_group_name_H-M   'P 1'
#
loop_
_entity.id
_entity.type
_entity.pdbx_description
1 polymer ?
#
loop_
_entity_poly.entity_id
_entity_poly.type
_entity_poly.pdbx_seq_one_letter_code
_entity_poly.pdbx_strand_id
1 'polypeptide(L)'
;MLLLGGLMPRAHAFSLIGPYAIAGGNVWQVLRLGYNEPSDIGGPMNVAAGEEYRWNTPDIFYAYDAPFLDFFGTRGREEIEKAVKIINDLPPASLLNVDDYPMTGERINFRAAALGLWDLRSTALSLTLEEMGLASPERWVYCLRNRGVPPSQLTPPPAFFNVIRRNFDPVTAAESPYINGRLWTYIAIFDGPVDSIAINQPVDPLDFGRFDP
;
A
#
# COMPACT_ATOMS: atom_id res chain seq x y z
N MET A 1 -17.46 -27.90 24.61
CA MET A 1 -18.10 -27.44 23.34
C MET A 1 -16.99 -27.36 22.31
N LEU A 2 -17.25 -27.90 21.11
CA LEU A 2 -16.31 -28.34 20.09
C LEU A 2 -15.26 -27.29 19.67
N LEU A 3 -14.00 -27.71 19.49
CA LEU A 3 -13.01 -27.02 18.65
C LEU A 3 -13.56 -26.94 17.22
N LEU A 4 -13.80 -25.72 16.72
CA LEU A 4 -13.77 -25.44 15.28
C LEU A 4 -12.40 -24.81 14.96
N GLY A 5 -11.42 -25.69 14.73
CA GLY A 5 -10.25 -25.33 13.93
C GLY A 5 -10.70 -25.23 12.48
N GLY A 6 -11.20 -24.05 12.09
CA GLY A 6 -11.23 -23.70 10.69
C GLY A 6 -9.79 -23.50 10.25
N LEU A 7 -9.31 -24.28 9.29
CA LEU A 7 -8.22 -23.85 8.44
C LEU A 7 -8.69 -22.53 7.81
N MET A 8 -8.33 -21.40 8.43
CA MET A 8 -8.46 -20.13 7.74
C MET A 8 -7.57 -20.28 6.51
N PRO A 9 -8.11 -20.17 5.28
CA PRO A 9 -7.27 -19.96 4.12
C PRO A 9 -6.33 -18.83 4.50
N ARG A 10 -5.04 -19.02 4.28
CA ARG A 10 -4.01 -18.02 4.55
C ARG A 10 -4.46 -16.75 3.82
N ALA A 11 -5.10 -15.83 4.56
CA ALA A 11 -5.84 -14.73 3.95
C ALA A 11 -4.80 -13.71 3.49
N HIS A 12 -4.30 -13.95 2.29
CA HIS A 12 -3.51 -13.00 1.55
C HIS A 12 -4.43 -11.87 1.15
N ALA A 13 -3.92 -10.65 1.15
CA ALA A 13 -4.63 -9.57 0.56
C ALA A 13 -3.66 -8.66 -0.16
N PHE A 14 -4.17 -7.99 -1.17
CA PHE A 14 -3.41 -7.13 -2.04
C PHE A 14 -4.19 -5.85 -2.30
N SER A 15 -3.44 -4.82 -2.66
CA SER A 15 -3.97 -3.55 -3.13
C SER A 15 -3.40 -3.29 -4.52
N LEU A 16 -4.20 -2.67 -5.39
CA LEU A 16 -3.73 -2.20 -6.70
C LEU A 16 -3.65 -0.68 -6.70
N ILE A 17 -2.72 -0.15 -7.48
CA ILE A 17 -2.57 1.28 -7.72
C ILE A 17 -2.94 1.60 -9.17
N GLY A 18 -3.50 2.78 -9.38
CA GLY A 18 -3.82 3.30 -10.71
C GLY A 18 -4.18 4.79 -10.67
N PRO A 19 -4.82 5.31 -11.72
CA PRO A 19 -5.20 6.72 -11.78
C PRO A 19 -6.11 7.12 -10.61
N TYR A 20 -5.95 8.35 -10.13
CA TYR A 20 -6.76 8.85 -9.02
C TYR A 20 -8.26 8.80 -9.33
N ALA A 21 -9.01 8.15 -8.45
CA ALA A 21 -10.41 7.84 -8.66
C ALA A 21 -11.30 9.09 -8.71
N ILE A 22 -12.23 9.08 -9.67
CA ILE A 22 -13.18 10.16 -9.93
C ILE A 22 -14.56 9.74 -9.43
N ALA A 23 -15.26 10.66 -8.74
CA ALA A 23 -16.64 10.47 -8.34
C ALA A 23 -17.41 11.79 -8.50
N GLY A 24 -18.59 11.74 -9.14
CA GLY A 24 -19.39 12.94 -9.38
C GLY A 24 -18.67 14.00 -10.23
N GLY A 25 -17.80 13.57 -11.15
CA GLY A 25 -17.04 14.45 -12.05
C GLY A 25 -15.77 15.08 -11.48
N ASN A 26 -15.43 14.81 -10.20
CA ASN A 26 -14.21 15.33 -9.57
C ASN A 26 -13.34 14.19 -9.01
N VAL A 27 -12.03 14.37 -9.06
CA VAL A 27 -11.09 13.48 -8.36
C VAL A 27 -11.31 13.61 -6.86
N TRP A 28 -11.60 12.49 -6.20
CA TRP A 28 -11.80 12.50 -4.74
C TRP A 28 -10.57 12.03 -3.97
N GLN A 29 -9.69 11.26 -4.61
CA GLN A 29 -8.39 10.88 -4.04
C GLN A 29 -7.45 12.08 -4.11
N VAL A 30 -7.51 12.92 -3.08
CA VAL A 30 -6.76 14.18 -2.96
C VAL A 30 -5.88 14.20 -1.72
N LEU A 31 -4.92 15.12 -1.70
CA LEU A 31 -3.98 15.33 -0.57
C LEU A 31 -4.68 15.46 0.77
N ARG A 32 -5.83 16.15 0.80
CA ARG A 32 -6.60 16.32 2.04
C ARG A 32 -7.07 15.00 2.68
N LEU A 33 -7.14 13.91 1.91
CA LEU A 33 -7.55 12.58 2.37
C LEU A 33 -6.38 11.57 2.38
N GLY A 34 -5.14 12.04 2.25
CA GLY A 34 -3.95 11.18 2.34
C GLY A 34 -3.58 10.45 1.04
N TYR A 35 -4.05 10.96 -0.10
CA TYR A 35 -3.68 10.49 -1.44
C TYR A 35 -2.93 11.57 -2.20
N ASN A 36 -2.22 11.22 -3.28
CA ASN A 36 -1.50 12.21 -4.07
C ASN A 36 -0.47 12.96 -3.23
N GLU A 37 0.16 12.22 -2.30
CA GLU A 37 1.34 12.66 -1.58
C GLU A 37 2.53 12.79 -2.55
N PRO A 38 3.60 13.53 -2.21
CA PRO A 38 4.71 13.79 -3.12
C PRO A 38 5.40 12.55 -3.71
N SER A 39 5.24 11.38 -3.10
CA SER A 39 5.81 10.10 -3.57
C SER A 39 4.78 9.18 -4.23
N ASP A 40 3.51 9.56 -4.26
CA ASP A 40 2.45 8.75 -4.85
C ASP A 40 2.42 8.92 -6.37
N ILE A 41 2.51 7.80 -7.09
CA ILE A 41 2.33 7.76 -8.55
C ILE A 41 0.87 7.53 -8.97
N GLY A 42 -0.01 7.29 -8.01
CA GLY A 42 -1.42 6.96 -8.23
C GLY A 42 -2.19 6.72 -6.93
N GLY A 43 -3.46 6.37 -7.08
CA GLY A 43 -4.36 6.07 -5.96
C GLY A 43 -4.80 4.60 -5.94
N PRO A 44 -5.26 4.10 -4.78
CA PRO A 44 -5.64 2.70 -4.66
C PRO A 44 -6.96 2.40 -5.39
N MET A 45 -7.00 1.29 -6.11
CA MET A 45 -8.13 0.90 -6.97
C MET A 45 -9.21 0.12 -6.23
N ASN A 46 -10.44 0.12 -6.76
CA ASN A 46 -11.54 -0.70 -6.24
C ASN A 46 -11.70 -1.98 -7.06
N VAL A 47 -11.00 -3.05 -6.66
CA VAL A 47 -11.04 -4.34 -7.36
C VAL A 47 -12.47 -4.91 -7.36
N ALA A 48 -13.21 -4.79 -6.26
CA ALA A 48 -14.58 -5.28 -6.16
C ALA A 48 -15.56 -4.59 -7.14
N ALA A 49 -15.23 -3.39 -7.63
CA ALA A 49 -16.01 -2.67 -8.64
C ALA A 49 -15.46 -2.83 -10.07
N GLY A 50 -14.44 -3.68 -10.28
CA GLY A 50 -13.79 -3.87 -11.57
C GLY A 50 -12.89 -2.70 -11.98
N GLU A 51 -12.45 -1.86 -11.04
CA GLU A 51 -11.53 -0.74 -11.31
C GLU A 51 -10.06 -1.21 -11.39
N GLU A 52 -9.79 -2.44 -11.82
CA GLU A 52 -8.44 -2.99 -11.87
C GLU A 52 -7.55 -2.21 -12.83
N TYR A 53 -6.30 -1.94 -12.43
CA TYR A 53 -5.34 -1.20 -13.25
C TYR A 53 -3.98 -1.90 -13.24
N ARG A 54 -3.43 -2.16 -14.42
CA ARG A 54 -2.13 -2.79 -14.63
C ARG A 54 -1.63 -2.55 -16.05
N TRP A 55 -0.32 -2.70 -16.25
CA TRP A 55 0.25 -2.80 -17.59
C TRP A 55 -0.29 -4.04 -18.32
N ASN A 56 -0.56 -3.88 -19.60
CA ASN A 56 -1.00 -4.94 -20.50
C ASN A 56 0.11 -5.43 -21.44
N THR A 57 1.32 -4.86 -21.35
CA THR A 57 2.51 -5.28 -22.10
C THR A 57 3.46 -6.06 -21.19
N PRO A 58 4.05 -7.19 -21.66
CA PRO A 58 5.04 -7.92 -20.88
C PRO A 58 6.42 -7.23 -20.90
N ASP A 59 6.69 -6.44 -21.93
CA ASP A 59 7.98 -5.77 -22.12
C ASP A 59 7.86 -4.29 -21.71
N ILE A 60 8.66 -3.89 -20.72
CA ILE A 60 8.78 -2.53 -20.23
C ILE A 60 10.22 -2.07 -20.44
N PHE A 61 10.39 -0.92 -21.10
CA PHE A 61 11.69 -0.31 -21.34
C PHE A 61 11.88 0.88 -20.39
N TYR A 62 13.07 0.97 -19.79
CA TYR A 62 13.44 2.06 -18.91
C TYR A 62 14.87 2.53 -19.22
N ALA A 63 15.23 3.72 -18.77
CA ALA A 63 16.53 4.32 -19.02
C ALA A 63 16.99 5.16 -17.81
N TYR A 64 18.28 5.42 -17.74
CA TYR A 64 18.90 6.28 -16.74
C TYR A 64 19.22 7.63 -17.38
N ASP A 65 18.84 8.72 -16.71
CA ASP A 65 19.19 10.06 -17.14
C ASP A 65 20.63 10.43 -16.71
N ALA A 66 21.19 11.47 -17.33
CA ALA A 66 22.53 11.92 -17.01
C ALA A 66 22.68 12.33 -15.52
N PRO A 67 21.75 13.10 -14.92
CA PRO A 67 21.82 13.45 -13.50
C PRO A 67 21.90 12.23 -12.55
N PHE A 68 21.12 11.17 -12.81
CA PHE A 68 21.19 9.95 -12.00
C PHE A 68 22.55 9.27 -12.13
N LEU A 69 23.07 9.16 -13.36
CA LEU A 69 24.38 8.55 -13.62
C LEU A 69 25.52 9.38 -13.03
N ASP A 70 25.42 10.71 -13.03
CA ASP A 70 26.42 11.60 -12.44
C ASP A 70 26.45 11.46 -10.91
N PHE A 71 25.29 11.29 -10.26
CA PHE A 71 25.19 11.19 -8.81
C PHE A 71 25.53 9.79 -8.28
N PHE A 72 24.92 8.73 -8.84
CA PHE A 72 25.09 7.37 -8.33
C PHE A 72 26.12 6.53 -9.09
N GLY A 73 26.51 6.97 -10.29
CA GLY A 73 27.49 6.28 -11.12
C GLY A 73 27.09 4.86 -11.51
N THR A 74 28.10 4.10 -11.93
CA THR A 74 27.94 2.70 -12.34
C THR A 74 27.36 1.83 -11.23
N ARG A 75 27.74 2.08 -9.97
CA ARG A 75 27.27 1.31 -8.83
C ARG A 75 25.77 1.52 -8.58
N GLY A 76 25.28 2.74 -8.73
CA GLY A 76 23.85 3.03 -8.63
C GLY A 76 23.04 2.23 -9.62
N ARG A 77 23.42 2.33 -10.90
CA ARG A 77 22.83 1.56 -11.98
C ARG A 77 22.81 0.06 -11.68
N GLU A 78 23.93 -0.51 -11.24
CA GLU A 78 23.99 -1.94 -10.89
C GLU A 78 23.04 -2.34 -9.74
N GLU A 79 22.75 -1.46 -8.79
CA GLU A 79 21.77 -1.73 -7.74
C GLU A 79 20.32 -1.68 -8.26
N ILE A 80 20.02 -0.80 -9.23
CA ILE A 80 18.73 -0.78 -9.93
C ILE A 80 18.55 -2.06 -10.76
N GLU A 81 19.57 -2.46 -11.54
CA GLU A 81 19.51 -3.70 -12.33
C GLU A 81 19.26 -4.93 -11.44
N LYS A 82 19.83 -4.98 -10.23
CA LYS A 82 19.54 -6.06 -9.27
C LYS A 82 18.08 -6.07 -8.82
N ALA A 83 17.47 -4.90 -8.61
CA ALA A 83 16.05 -4.80 -8.26
C ALA A 83 15.16 -5.31 -9.40
N VAL A 84 15.42 -4.88 -10.63
CA VAL A 84 14.69 -5.35 -11.82
C VAL A 84 14.90 -6.84 -12.05
N LYS A 85 16.12 -7.34 -11.83
CA LYS A 85 16.43 -8.77 -11.93
C LYS A 85 15.61 -9.62 -10.96
N ILE A 86 15.35 -9.14 -9.73
CA ILE A 86 14.51 -9.88 -8.76
C ILE A 86 13.14 -10.18 -9.36
N ILE A 87 12.52 -9.20 -10.03
CA ILE A 87 11.21 -9.36 -10.66
C ILE A 87 11.30 -10.28 -11.88
N ASN A 88 12.31 -10.10 -12.73
CA ASN A 88 12.51 -10.90 -13.94
C ASN A 88 12.89 -12.36 -13.67
N ASP A 89 13.48 -12.64 -12.51
CA ASP A 89 13.82 -14.00 -12.07
C ASP A 89 12.61 -14.76 -11.50
N LEU A 90 11.49 -14.07 -11.23
CA LEU A 90 10.27 -14.73 -10.78
C LEU A 90 9.70 -15.61 -11.90
N PRO A 91 9.14 -16.79 -11.56
CA PRO A 91 8.35 -17.54 -12.52
C PRO A 91 7.13 -16.72 -12.96
N PRO A 92 6.50 -17.06 -14.09
CA PRO A 92 5.20 -16.49 -14.45
C PRO A 92 4.26 -16.53 -13.24
N ALA A 93 3.53 -15.43 -12.99
CA ALA A 93 2.68 -15.31 -11.80
C ALA A 93 1.66 -16.46 -11.65
N SER A 94 1.21 -17.04 -12.77
CA SER A 94 0.33 -18.22 -12.79
C SER A 94 0.95 -19.52 -12.27
N LEU A 95 2.28 -19.58 -12.17
CA LEU A 95 3.05 -20.72 -11.67
C LEU A 95 3.69 -20.43 -10.30
N LEU A 96 3.54 -19.22 -9.79
CA LEU A 96 4.17 -18.80 -8.55
C LEU A 96 3.40 -19.37 -7.35
N ASN A 97 4.10 -20.09 -6.48
CA ASN A 97 3.58 -20.45 -5.18
C ASN A 97 3.95 -19.36 -4.16
N VAL A 98 2.96 -18.59 -3.71
CA VAL A 98 3.18 -17.46 -2.78
C VAL A 98 3.74 -17.94 -1.44
N ASP A 99 3.45 -19.19 -1.05
CA ASP A 99 3.95 -19.78 0.20
C ASP A 99 5.46 -20.03 0.20
N ASP A 100 6.12 -20.03 -0.96
CA ASP A 100 7.58 -20.20 -1.08
C ASP A 100 8.34 -18.91 -0.71
N TYR A 101 7.63 -17.79 -0.55
CA TYR A 101 8.20 -16.48 -0.28
C TYR A 101 7.95 -16.04 1.18
N PRO A 102 8.90 -15.32 1.79
CA PRO A 102 8.70 -14.79 3.13
C PRO A 102 7.57 -13.75 3.15
N MET A 103 6.69 -13.84 4.15
CA MET A 103 5.57 -12.89 4.34
C MET A 103 6.02 -11.48 4.79
N THR A 104 7.25 -11.39 5.30
CA THR A 104 7.88 -10.15 5.74
C THR A 104 9.33 -10.17 5.25
N GLY A 105 9.66 -9.29 4.31
CA GLY A 105 11.02 -9.17 3.76
C GLY A 105 11.84 -8.02 4.38
N GLU A 106 11.20 -7.17 5.19
CA GLU A 106 11.82 -5.92 5.62
C GLU A 106 12.70 -6.10 6.84
N ARG A 107 13.93 -5.60 6.74
CA ARG A 107 14.80 -5.35 7.89
C ARG A 107 15.14 -3.88 7.91
N ILE A 108 14.64 -3.18 8.92
CA ILE A 108 14.95 -1.76 9.10
C ILE A 108 16.39 -1.64 9.59
N ASN A 109 17.22 -0.97 8.80
CA ASN A 109 18.55 -0.57 9.26
C ASN A 109 18.43 0.75 10.04
N PHE A 110 18.32 0.67 11.36
CA PHE A 110 18.15 1.84 12.22
C PHE A 110 19.27 2.88 12.08
N ARG A 111 20.50 2.47 11.73
CA ARG A 111 21.60 3.41 11.50
C ARG A 111 21.41 4.19 10.21
N ALA A 112 20.99 3.52 9.14
CA ALA A 112 20.66 4.18 7.88
C ALA A 112 19.45 5.11 8.05
N ALA A 113 18.41 4.65 8.75
CA ALA A 113 17.23 5.45 9.07
C ALA A 113 17.57 6.71 9.88
N ALA A 114 18.42 6.61 10.90
CA ALA A 114 18.86 7.76 11.70
C ALA A 114 19.68 8.78 10.89
N LEU A 115 20.32 8.35 9.80
CA LEU A 115 21.06 9.21 8.88
C LEU A 115 20.22 9.68 7.68
N GLY A 116 18.95 9.29 7.60
CA GLY A 116 18.08 9.61 6.46
C GLY A 116 18.55 9.00 5.14
N LEU A 117 19.24 7.86 5.19
CA LEU A 117 19.74 7.17 3.99
C LEU A 117 18.70 6.20 3.44
N TRP A 118 18.47 6.29 2.13
CA TRP A 118 17.63 5.37 1.38
C TRP A 118 18.47 4.27 0.73
N ASP A 119 17.98 3.03 0.80
CA ASP A 119 18.59 1.93 0.04
C ASP A 119 18.05 1.92 -1.38
N LEU A 120 18.94 2.20 -2.34
CA LEU A 120 18.58 2.37 -3.74
C LEU A 120 17.92 1.11 -4.31
N ARG A 121 18.36 -0.08 -3.89
CA ARG A 121 17.80 -1.35 -4.38
C ARG A 121 16.37 -1.56 -3.89
N SER A 122 16.11 -1.44 -2.59
CA SER A 122 14.74 -1.61 -2.05
C SER A 122 13.80 -0.53 -2.56
N THR A 123 14.26 0.72 -2.68
CA THR A 123 13.46 1.81 -3.23
C THR A 123 13.08 1.54 -4.69
N ALA A 124 14.05 1.13 -5.52
CA ALA A 124 13.78 0.82 -6.93
C ALA A 124 12.83 -0.37 -7.10
N LEU A 125 12.99 -1.42 -6.28
CA LEU A 125 12.08 -2.56 -6.27
C LEU A 125 10.65 -2.12 -5.93
N SER A 126 10.49 -1.31 -4.87
CA SER A 126 9.18 -0.79 -4.46
C SER A 126 8.53 0.03 -5.58
N LEU A 127 9.26 0.98 -6.17
CA LEU A 127 8.75 1.82 -7.24
C LEU A 127 8.39 1.02 -8.49
N THR A 128 9.17 -0.03 -8.81
CA THR A 128 8.88 -0.88 -9.97
C THR A 128 7.61 -1.71 -9.74
N LEU A 129 7.38 -2.21 -8.53
CA LEU A 129 6.14 -2.91 -8.18
C LEU A 129 4.93 -1.98 -8.22
N GLU A 130 5.09 -0.73 -7.76
CA GLU A 130 4.06 0.30 -7.88
C GLU A 130 3.74 0.60 -9.34
N GLU A 131 4.76 0.79 -10.18
CA GLU A 131 4.54 0.99 -11.61
C GLU A 131 3.85 -0.21 -12.25
N MET A 132 4.16 -1.44 -11.83
CA MET A 132 3.47 -2.64 -12.32
C MET A 132 1.97 -2.72 -11.92
N GLY A 133 1.50 -1.83 -11.05
CA GLY A 133 0.10 -1.73 -10.62
C GLY A 133 -0.18 -2.28 -9.23
N LEU A 134 0.84 -2.64 -8.44
CA LEU A 134 0.66 -3.09 -7.05
C LEU A 134 0.79 -1.93 -6.06
N ALA A 135 -0.09 -1.86 -5.08
CA ALA A 135 0.02 -0.88 -4.00
C ALA A 135 0.35 -1.56 -2.68
N SER A 136 0.91 -0.80 -1.72
CA SER A 136 1.14 -1.30 -0.36
C SER A 136 -0.19 -1.70 0.31
N PRO A 137 -0.41 -2.99 0.64
CA PRO A 137 -1.62 -3.41 1.33
C PRO A 137 -1.70 -2.86 2.75
N GLU A 138 -0.57 -2.59 3.40
CA GLU A 138 -0.52 -2.04 4.76
C GLU A 138 -0.98 -0.57 4.80
N ARG A 139 -0.63 0.21 3.77
CA ARG A 139 -1.08 1.60 3.66
C ARG A 139 -2.56 1.68 3.29
N TRP A 140 -3.04 0.77 2.44
CA TRP A 140 -4.38 0.85 1.84
C TRP A 140 -5.42 -0.11 2.45
N VAL A 141 -5.08 -0.80 3.55
CA VAL A 141 -6.06 -1.63 4.27
C VAL A 141 -7.23 -0.81 4.79
N TYR A 142 -6.99 0.33 5.43
CA TYR A 142 -8.01 1.34 5.71
C TYR A 142 -7.52 2.70 5.20
N CYS A 143 -8.39 3.39 4.47
CA CYS A 143 -8.10 4.71 3.90
C CYS A 143 -9.36 5.59 3.89
N LEU A 144 -9.18 6.91 3.76
CA LEU A 144 -10.28 7.86 3.92
C LEU A 144 -11.00 8.09 2.60
N ARG A 145 -12.32 7.98 2.56
CA ARG A 145 -13.15 8.28 1.38
C ARG A 145 -13.65 9.71 1.35
N ASN A 146 -13.92 10.28 2.53
CA ASN A 146 -14.46 11.63 2.67
C ASN A 146 -14.13 12.20 4.06
N ARG A 147 -14.07 13.54 4.13
CA ARG A 147 -13.90 14.33 5.35
C ARG A 147 -14.99 15.39 5.40
N GLY A 148 -15.86 15.34 6.40
CA GLY A 148 -16.90 16.33 6.66
C GLY A 148 -16.57 17.16 7.89
N VAL A 149 -16.73 18.48 7.80
CA VAL A 149 -16.62 19.39 8.95
C VAL A 149 -17.92 20.16 9.06
N PRO A 150 -18.83 19.79 9.99
CA PRO A 150 -20.04 20.55 10.21
C PRO A 150 -19.71 21.92 10.83
N PRO A 151 -20.59 22.91 10.66
CA PRO A 151 -20.49 24.17 11.38
C PRO A 151 -20.36 23.93 12.90
N SER A 152 -19.32 24.49 13.52
CA SER A 152 -19.05 24.34 14.95
C SER A 152 -18.41 25.58 15.53
N GLN A 153 -18.65 25.83 16.82
CA GLN A 153 -18.00 26.89 17.58
C GLN A 153 -16.65 26.44 18.18
N LEU A 154 -16.30 25.15 18.08
CA LEU A 154 -15.04 24.60 18.57
C LEU A 154 -13.87 24.94 17.64
N THR A 155 -12.69 25.15 18.21
CA THR A 155 -11.44 25.41 17.45
C THR A 155 -10.35 24.41 17.88
N PRO A 156 -9.91 23.48 17.00
CA PRO A 156 -10.44 23.25 15.66
C PRO A 156 -11.87 22.63 15.68
N PRO A 157 -12.66 22.81 14.61
CA PRO A 157 -13.98 22.19 14.51
C PRO A 157 -13.84 20.66 14.40
N PRO A 158 -14.79 19.89 14.93
CA PRO A 158 -14.77 18.43 14.82
C PRO A 158 -14.90 18.01 13.35
N ALA A 159 -14.09 17.03 12.95
CA ALA A 159 -14.14 16.43 11.63
C ALA A 159 -14.68 15.00 11.71
N PHE A 160 -15.46 14.61 10.71
CA PHE A 160 -15.99 13.27 10.53
C PHE A 160 -15.39 12.65 9.28
N PHE A 161 -15.04 11.38 9.37
CA PHE A 161 -14.37 10.69 8.30
C PHE A 161 -15.17 9.46 7.89
N ASN A 162 -15.28 9.25 6.58
CA ASN A 162 -15.72 7.97 6.04
C ASN A 162 -14.47 7.14 5.75
N VAL A 163 -14.31 6.02 6.44
CA VAL A 163 -13.19 5.09 6.25
C VAL A 163 -13.66 3.94 5.36
N ILE A 164 -12.89 3.64 4.34
CA ILE A 164 -13.10 2.52 3.43
C ILE A 164 -11.87 1.62 3.42
N ARG A 165 -11.96 0.47 2.74
CA ARG A 165 -10.84 -0.43 2.54
C ARG A 165 -10.50 -0.53 1.07
N ARG A 166 -9.21 -0.65 0.76
CA ARG A 166 -8.70 -0.85 -0.60
C ARG A 166 -7.72 -2.02 -0.64
N ASN A 167 -7.96 -3.00 0.21
CA ASN A 167 -7.22 -4.24 0.32
C ASN A 167 -8.20 -5.40 0.08
N PHE A 168 -7.83 -6.34 -0.78
CA PHE A 168 -8.73 -7.35 -1.34
C PHE A 168 -8.16 -8.75 -1.22
N ASP A 169 -9.03 -9.73 -1.00
CA ASP A 169 -8.67 -11.15 -1.08
C ASP A 169 -8.41 -11.55 -2.54
N PRO A 170 -7.25 -12.14 -2.88
CA PRO A 170 -6.89 -12.52 -4.25
C PRO A 170 -7.80 -13.59 -4.86
N VAL A 171 -8.53 -14.36 -4.06
CA VAL A 171 -9.44 -15.41 -4.55
C VAL A 171 -10.83 -14.85 -4.80
N THR A 172 -11.34 -14.04 -3.87
CA THR A 172 -12.75 -13.59 -3.91
C THR A 172 -12.93 -12.17 -4.43
N ALA A 173 -11.86 -11.39 -4.56
CA ALA A 173 -11.88 -9.95 -4.83
C ALA A 173 -12.72 -9.13 -3.83
N ALA A 174 -13.10 -9.72 -2.70
CA ALA A 174 -13.81 -9.04 -1.63
C ALA A 174 -12.82 -8.22 -0.77
N GLU A 175 -13.30 -7.11 -0.21
CA GLU A 175 -12.50 -6.34 0.74
C GLU A 175 -12.10 -7.19 1.95
N SER A 176 -10.82 -7.13 2.33
CA SER A 176 -10.27 -7.90 3.44
C SER A 176 -9.46 -7.01 4.39
N PRO A 177 -9.70 -7.08 5.71
CA PRO A 177 -8.83 -6.47 6.71
C PRO A 177 -7.62 -7.33 7.06
N TYR A 178 -7.48 -8.52 6.45
CA TYR A 178 -6.37 -9.42 6.71
C TYR A 178 -5.25 -9.19 5.70
N ILE A 179 -4.01 -9.12 6.19
CA ILE A 179 -2.81 -9.10 5.34
C ILE A 179 -1.95 -10.29 5.78
N ASN A 180 -1.69 -11.22 4.88
CA ASN A 180 -0.88 -12.42 5.14
C ASN A 180 -1.34 -13.20 6.39
N GLY A 181 -2.66 -13.28 6.62
CA GLY A 181 -3.26 -13.97 7.76
C GLY A 181 -3.26 -13.18 9.09
N ARG A 182 -2.72 -11.96 9.12
CA ARG A 182 -2.79 -11.06 10.28
C ARG A 182 -3.95 -10.09 10.12
N LEU A 183 -4.78 -9.93 11.16
CA LEU A 183 -5.84 -8.92 11.17
C LEU A 183 -5.24 -7.53 11.34
N TRP A 184 -5.71 -6.56 10.56
CA TRP A 184 -5.36 -5.16 10.67
C TRP A 184 -6.57 -4.31 11.05
N THR A 185 -6.30 -3.18 11.68
CA THR A 185 -7.28 -2.14 12.03
C THR A 185 -6.61 -0.77 11.92
N TYR A 186 -7.38 0.31 12.05
CA TYR A 186 -6.85 1.64 12.25
C TYR A 186 -7.09 2.09 13.70
N ILE A 187 -6.07 2.68 14.35
CA ILE A 187 -6.18 3.12 15.76
C ILE A 187 -6.61 4.56 15.93
N ALA A 188 -6.34 5.37 14.92
CA ALA A 188 -6.56 6.80 14.94
C ALA A 188 -6.63 7.29 13.50
N ILE A 189 -7.26 8.45 13.35
CA ILE A 189 -7.15 9.26 12.15
C ILE A 189 -6.34 10.48 12.55
N PHE A 190 -5.20 10.65 11.89
CA PHE A 190 -4.44 11.89 12.02
C PHE A 190 -5.09 12.92 11.09
N ASP A 191 -5.62 14.01 11.66
CA ASP A 191 -6.19 15.14 10.92
C ASP A 191 -5.22 16.32 10.95
N GLY A 192 -4.25 16.31 10.04
CA GLY A 192 -3.27 17.38 9.88
C GLY A 192 -3.83 18.60 9.14
N PRO A 193 -3.09 19.72 9.12
CA PRO A 193 -3.48 20.92 8.37
C PRO A 193 -3.46 20.71 6.86
N VAL A 194 -2.65 19.78 6.36
CA VAL A 194 -2.48 19.49 4.93
C VAL A 194 -3.29 18.26 4.53
N ASP A 195 -3.16 17.19 5.29
CA ASP A 195 -3.61 15.85 4.96
C ASP A 195 -4.37 15.20 6.12
N SER A 196 -5.07 14.11 5.82
CA SER A 196 -5.68 13.26 6.83
C SER A 196 -5.41 11.81 6.47
N ILE A 197 -4.94 11.03 7.42
CA ILE A 197 -4.58 9.62 7.19
C ILE A 197 -5.14 8.72 8.29
N ALA A 198 -5.53 7.50 7.90
CA ALA A 198 -5.81 6.44 8.86
C ALA A 198 -4.49 5.79 9.29
N ILE A 199 -4.27 5.67 10.60
CA ILE A 199 -3.08 5.02 11.15
C ILE A 199 -3.37 3.53 11.30
N ASN A 200 -2.94 2.77 10.29
CA ASN A 200 -3.14 1.33 10.21
C ASN A 200 -2.12 0.60 11.07
N GLN A 201 -2.58 -0.40 11.81
CA GLN A 201 -1.70 -1.31 12.54
C GLN A 201 -2.29 -2.72 12.56
N PRO A 202 -1.44 -3.74 12.70
CA PRO A 202 -1.95 -5.06 12.98
C PRO A 202 -2.55 -5.14 14.38
N VAL A 203 -3.64 -5.90 14.51
CA VAL A 203 -4.26 -6.21 15.80
C VAL A 203 -3.37 -7.18 16.57
N ASP A 204 -3.18 -6.92 17.86
CA ASP A 204 -2.59 -7.88 18.79
C ASP A 204 -3.67 -8.92 19.15
N PRO A 205 -3.47 -10.22 18.84
CA PRO A 205 -4.42 -11.27 19.19
C PRO A 205 -4.70 -11.39 20.70
N LEU A 206 -3.86 -10.79 21.55
CA LEU A 206 -3.98 -10.82 23.01
C LEU A 206 -4.56 -9.53 23.61
N ASP A 207 -4.82 -8.49 22.79
CA ASP A 207 -5.43 -7.24 23.25
C ASP A 207 -6.96 -7.34 23.20
N PHE A 208 -7.54 -7.98 24.21
CA PHE A 208 -8.96 -8.34 24.31
C PHE A 208 -9.94 -7.18 24.57
N GLY A 209 -9.55 -5.91 24.41
CA GLY A 209 -10.35 -4.80 24.96
C GLY A 209 -10.50 -3.52 24.16
N ARG A 210 -9.88 -3.37 22.98
CA ARG A 210 -9.78 -2.04 22.35
C ARG A 210 -10.30 -1.93 20.91
N PHE A 211 -10.60 -3.04 20.24
CA PHE A 211 -10.92 -3.02 18.80
C PHE A 211 -12.09 -3.95 18.44
N ASP A 212 -13.28 -3.65 18.94
CA ASP A 212 -14.51 -3.98 18.22
C ASP A 212 -15.10 -2.64 17.72
N PRO A 213 -15.42 -2.51 16.42
CA PRO A 213 -16.04 -1.32 15.86
C PRO A 213 -17.48 -1.08 16.36
#